data_AF-A0AAU1AG37-F1
#
_entry.id   AF-A0AAU1AG37-F1
#
_cell.length_a   1.000
_cell.length_b   1.000
_cell.length_c   1.000
_cell.angle_alpha   90.00
_cell.angle_beta   90.00
_cell.angle_gamma   90.00
#
_symmetry.space_group_name_H-M   'P 1'
#
loop_
_entity.id
_entity.type
_entity.pdbx_description
1 polymer ?
#
loop_
_entity_poly.entity_id
_entity_poly.type
_entity_poly.pdbx_seq_one_letter_code
_entity_poly.pdbx_strand_id
1 'polypeptide(L)'
;MNIAGGTRYDTNVEQDLVDGFDRVRNTFAARGVPVIVGEWGLLSYDYTRPGIIERGELLKFFEAVGYQARIRKFTTMLWDAGSFLNRNTLQWRDPGLLALMKTSVTTRSATASSDPPTQAAATGTTASFTIPTQFRGDQLATMEARYADGSAAGPANWTTYKEFWSNFQPDYAANTILLKPEFFAEVNDGPVTLTFHFWSGTQITYRLTKSGGTVTGAVG
;
A
#
# COMPACT_ATOMS: atom_id res chain seq x y z
N MET A 1 11.52 8.29 12.22
CA MET A 1 11.12 8.27 10.80
C MET A 1 10.30 9.52 10.49
N ASN A 2 10.46 10.07 9.28
CA ASN A 2 9.86 11.30 8.74
C ASN A 2 10.46 12.66 9.18
N ILE A 3 11.76 12.71 9.43
CA ILE A 3 12.55 13.97 9.48
C ILE A 3 13.96 13.70 8.97
N ALA A 4 14.67 14.73 8.47
CA ALA A 4 16.05 14.64 8.00
C ALA A 4 16.30 13.57 6.92
N GLY A 5 15.32 13.33 6.04
CA GLY A 5 15.41 12.33 4.97
C GLY A 5 15.15 10.87 5.41
N GLY A 6 14.91 10.61 6.71
CA GLY A 6 14.61 9.28 7.24
C GLY A 6 13.18 8.83 6.94
N THR A 7 12.86 8.57 5.67
CA THR A 7 11.52 8.17 5.21
C THR A 7 11.25 6.67 5.27
N ARG A 8 12.30 5.87 5.51
CA ARG A 8 12.23 4.41 5.55
C ARG A 8 12.51 3.85 6.94
N TYR A 9 11.97 2.66 7.20
CA TYR A 9 12.47 1.75 8.21
C TYR A 9 13.75 1.09 7.68
N ASP A 10 14.87 1.77 7.90
CA ASP A 10 16.20 1.34 7.46
C ASP A 10 17.00 0.72 8.62
N THR A 11 18.25 0.35 8.33
CA THR A 11 19.16 -0.25 9.32
C THR A 11 19.46 0.65 10.51
N ASN A 12 19.44 1.97 10.33
CA ASN A 12 19.69 2.91 11.43
C ASN A 12 18.51 2.92 12.41
N VAL A 13 17.28 2.91 11.88
CA VAL A 13 16.06 2.84 12.70
C VAL A 13 15.96 1.50 13.44
N GLU A 14 16.26 0.37 12.78
CA GLU A 14 16.32 -0.94 13.45
C GLU A 14 17.39 -0.97 14.54
N GLN A 15 18.60 -0.46 14.26
CA GLN A 15 19.70 -0.51 15.23
C GLN A 15 19.38 0.33 16.48
N ASP A 16 18.81 1.52 16.33
CA ASP A 16 18.41 2.35 17.48
C ASP A 16 17.37 1.65 18.36
N LEU A 17 16.38 1.00 17.73
CA LEU A 17 15.37 0.19 18.41
C LEU A 17 16.02 -0.96 19.20
N VAL A 18 16.89 -1.73 18.54
CA VAL A 18 17.58 -2.89 19.13
C VAL A 18 18.45 -2.46 20.31
N ASP A 19 19.29 -1.43 20.11
CA ASP A 19 20.21 -0.93 21.13
C ASP A 19 19.47 -0.39 22.35
N GLY A 20 18.36 0.33 22.13
CA GLY A 20 17.51 0.81 23.20
C GLY A 20 16.94 -0.32 24.04
N PHE A 21 16.38 -1.33 23.37
CA PHE A 21 15.80 -2.49 24.03
C PHE A 21 16.86 -3.35 24.75
N ASP A 22 18.05 -3.50 24.17
CA ASP A 22 19.16 -4.24 24.78
C ASP A 22 19.68 -3.54 26.03
N ARG A 23 19.83 -2.21 26.01
CA ARG A 23 20.21 -1.45 27.22
C ARG A 23 19.22 -1.68 28.36
N VAL A 24 17.91 -1.61 28.08
CA VAL A 24 16.87 -1.83 29.09
C VAL A 24 16.89 -3.28 29.59
N ARG A 25 17.04 -4.25 28.69
CA ARG A 25 17.08 -5.67 29.05
C ARG A 25 18.28 -5.97 29.94
N ASN A 26 19.47 -5.54 29.54
CA ASN A 26 20.72 -5.78 30.26
C ASN A 26 20.71 -5.10 31.63
N THR A 27 20.02 -3.95 31.74
CA THR A 27 19.92 -3.20 32.98
C THR A 27 18.93 -3.84 33.96
N PHE A 28 17.75 -4.26 33.48
CA PHE A 28 16.63 -4.68 34.33
C PHE A 28 16.22 -6.14 34.12
N ALA A 29 15.68 -6.49 32.95
CA ALA A 29 15.03 -7.79 32.73
C ALA A 29 15.98 -8.99 32.90
N ALA A 30 17.24 -8.86 32.48
CA ALA A 30 18.27 -9.88 32.67
C ALA A 30 18.63 -10.12 34.15
N ARG A 31 18.27 -9.19 35.03
CA ARG A 31 18.49 -9.25 36.49
C ARG A 31 17.20 -9.58 37.26
N GLY A 32 16.17 -10.07 36.57
CA GLY A 32 14.91 -10.47 37.18
C GLY A 32 13.95 -9.33 37.49
N VAL A 33 14.23 -8.10 37.05
CA VAL A 33 13.32 -6.95 37.21
C VAL A 33 12.42 -6.84 35.97
N PRO A 34 11.09 -7.07 36.08
CA PRO A 34 10.20 -7.00 34.92
C PRO A 34 10.11 -5.57 34.39
N VAL A 35 9.90 -5.45 33.07
CA VAL A 35 9.86 -4.17 32.36
C VAL A 35 8.54 -4.02 31.63
N ILE A 36 7.95 -2.82 31.74
CA ILE A 36 6.79 -2.38 30.95
C ILE A 36 7.23 -1.16 30.12
N VAL A 37 7.08 -1.24 28.81
CA VAL A 37 7.19 -0.10 27.90
C VAL A 37 5.86 0.65 27.96
N GLY A 38 5.80 1.67 28.81
CA GLY A 38 4.56 2.37 29.18
C GLY A 38 3.94 3.18 28.04
N GLU A 39 4.75 3.65 27.10
CA GLU A 39 4.29 4.32 25.88
C GLU A 39 5.20 3.93 24.72
N TRP A 40 4.60 3.61 23.58
CA TRP A 40 5.32 3.48 22.32
C TRP A 40 4.42 3.82 21.14
N GLY A 41 5.05 4.20 20.04
CA GLY A 41 4.43 4.61 18.79
C GLY A 41 5.43 5.39 17.95
N LEU A 42 4.97 5.99 16.85
CA LEU A 42 5.75 6.96 16.10
C LEU A 42 5.27 8.36 16.44
N LEU A 43 6.22 9.25 16.78
CA LEU A 43 5.93 10.61 17.24
C LEU A 43 5.02 11.41 16.29
N SER A 44 5.14 11.18 14.98
CA SER A 44 4.37 11.89 13.96
C SER A 44 3.16 11.12 13.44
N TYR A 45 2.81 9.97 14.02
CA TYR A 45 1.64 9.20 13.57
C TYR A 45 0.35 9.95 13.92
N ASP A 46 -0.32 10.46 12.88
CA ASP A 46 -1.50 11.31 13.00
C ASP A 46 -2.52 10.96 11.92
N TYR A 47 -3.69 10.47 12.35
CA TYR A 47 -4.77 10.08 11.45
C TYR A 47 -5.37 11.26 10.67
N THR A 48 -5.20 12.49 11.15
CA THR A 48 -5.69 13.71 10.49
C THR A 48 -4.74 14.20 9.40
N ARG A 49 -3.50 13.70 9.40
CA ARG A 49 -2.45 14.04 8.42
C ARG A 49 -1.89 12.76 7.79
N PRO A 50 -2.69 12.07 6.94
CA PRO A 50 -2.23 10.86 6.28
C PRO A 50 -1.01 11.13 5.38
N GLY A 51 -0.13 10.14 5.25
CA GLY A 51 1.05 10.22 4.38
C GLY A 51 2.33 10.77 5.03
N ILE A 52 2.29 11.21 6.30
CA ILE A 52 3.49 11.57 7.06
C ILE A 52 4.45 10.37 7.15
N ILE A 53 3.95 9.16 7.38
CA ILE A 53 4.76 7.95 7.37
C ILE A 53 4.18 7.04 6.29
N GLU A 54 5.03 6.55 5.40
CA GLU A 54 4.63 5.56 4.39
C GLU A 54 4.13 4.29 5.09
N ARG A 55 3.06 3.70 4.55
CA ARG A 55 2.31 2.65 5.21
C ARG A 55 3.15 1.38 5.43
N GLY A 56 3.87 0.92 4.41
CA GLY A 56 4.77 -0.22 4.50
C GLY A 56 5.87 -0.01 5.54
N GLU A 57 6.46 1.19 5.59
CA GLU A 57 7.46 1.57 6.60
C GLU A 57 6.89 1.58 8.03
N LEU A 58 5.66 2.10 8.20
CA LEU A 58 4.91 2.03 9.46
C LEU A 58 4.73 0.56 9.90
N LEU A 59 4.27 -0.30 8.98
CA LEU A 59 4.05 -1.71 9.28
C LEU A 59 5.35 -2.42 9.66
N LYS A 60 6.45 -2.19 8.93
CA LYS A 60 7.76 -2.74 9.26
C LYS A 60 8.22 -2.34 10.67
N PHE A 61 8.09 -1.07 11.03
CA PHE A 61 8.43 -0.60 12.37
C PHE A 61 7.59 -1.26 13.47
N PHE A 62 6.27 -1.35 13.29
CA PHE A 62 5.38 -1.96 14.28
C PHE A 62 5.59 -3.47 14.42
N GLU A 63 5.93 -4.16 13.33
CA GLU A 63 6.35 -5.57 13.35
C GLU A 63 7.62 -5.75 14.19
N ALA A 64 8.63 -4.91 13.92
CA ALA A 64 9.91 -4.95 14.61
C ALA A 64 9.77 -4.65 16.12
N VAL A 65 9.04 -3.61 16.52
CA VAL A 65 8.82 -3.31 17.95
C VAL A 65 8.19 -4.49 18.68
N GLY A 66 7.13 -5.09 18.09
CA GLY A 66 6.48 -6.26 18.70
C GLY A 66 7.43 -7.46 18.80
N TYR A 67 8.23 -7.73 17.77
CA TYR A 67 9.25 -8.78 17.80
C TYR A 67 10.31 -8.53 18.87
N GLN A 68 10.91 -7.34 18.90
CA GLN A 68 12.00 -7.00 19.83
C GLN A 68 11.51 -7.00 21.29
N ALA A 69 10.26 -6.56 21.54
CA ALA A 69 9.61 -6.65 22.85
C ALA A 69 9.40 -8.11 23.29
N ARG A 70 8.84 -8.94 22.39
CA ARG A 70 8.52 -10.34 22.69
C ARG A 70 9.75 -11.15 23.08
N ILE A 71 10.83 -11.07 22.30
CA ILE A 71 12.05 -11.85 22.58
C ILE A 71 12.77 -11.41 23.86
N ARG A 72 12.51 -10.18 24.33
CA ARG A 72 13.04 -9.64 25.59
C ARG A 72 12.06 -9.69 26.75
N LYS A 73 10.86 -10.22 26.54
CA LYS A 73 9.77 -10.31 27.54
C LYS A 73 9.35 -8.95 28.09
N PHE A 74 9.30 -7.93 27.24
CA PHE A 74 8.77 -6.63 27.61
C PHE A 74 7.26 -6.59 27.35
N THR A 75 6.49 -6.20 28.36
CA THR A 75 5.09 -5.85 28.18
C THR A 75 5.01 -4.45 27.57
N THR A 76 4.20 -4.25 26.54
CA THR A 76 4.11 -2.95 25.84
C THR A 76 2.72 -2.36 25.92
N MET A 77 2.63 -1.04 26.07
CA MET A 77 1.38 -0.28 26.07
C MET A 77 1.42 0.74 24.94
N LEU A 78 0.59 0.54 23.91
CA LEU A 78 0.51 1.46 22.76
C LEU A 78 0.03 2.83 23.22
N TRP A 79 0.72 3.89 22.79
CA TRP A 79 0.24 5.25 22.98
C TRP A 79 -0.87 5.56 21.98
N ASP A 80 -2.14 5.46 22.42
CA ASP A 80 -3.30 5.80 21.58
C ASP A 80 -4.01 7.08 22.07
N ALA A 81 -3.52 8.22 21.57
CA ALA A 81 -4.16 9.53 21.75
C ALA A 81 -5.43 9.75 20.91
N GLY A 82 -6.00 8.69 20.29
CA GLY A 82 -7.16 8.74 19.38
C GLY A 82 -6.81 8.51 17.91
N SER A 83 -5.53 8.34 17.60
CA SER A 83 -5.01 8.07 16.26
C SER A 83 -5.19 6.62 15.82
N PHE A 84 -5.41 5.68 16.74
CA PHE A 84 -5.59 4.27 16.38
C PHE A 84 -7.04 3.83 16.52
N LEU A 85 -7.63 3.91 17.72
CA LEU A 85 -9.05 3.63 17.94
C LEU A 85 -9.88 4.87 17.70
N ASN A 86 -10.85 4.80 16.77
CA ASN A 86 -11.88 5.82 16.67
C ASN A 86 -12.84 5.66 17.86
N ARG A 87 -12.74 6.57 18.84
CA ARG A 87 -13.51 6.50 20.09
C ARG A 87 -15.01 6.77 19.90
N ASN A 88 -15.44 7.37 18.78
CA ASN A 88 -16.85 7.61 18.50
C ASN A 88 -17.55 6.37 17.95
N THR A 89 -16.83 5.55 17.17
CA THR A 89 -17.39 4.35 16.52
C THR A 89 -16.92 3.05 17.16
N LEU A 90 -15.93 3.12 18.05
CA LEU A 90 -15.23 1.97 18.65
C LEU A 90 -14.61 1.04 17.59
N GLN A 91 -14.25 1.59 16.43
CA GLN A 91 -13.57 0.87 15.36
C GLN A 91 -12.14 1.34 15.22
N TRP A 92 -11.24 0.41 14.93
CA TRP A 92 -9.86 0.75 14.59
C TRP A 92 -9.82 1.47 13.25
N ARG A 93 -9.10 2.59 13.19
CA ARG A 93 -8.94 3.37 11.96
C ARG A 93 -8.15 2.60 10.91
N ASP A 94 -7.22 1.76 11.35
CA ASP A 94 -6.45 0.85 10.50
C ASP A 94 -6.56 -0.59 11.00
N PRO A 95 -7.54 -1.36 10.47
CA PRO A 95 -7.70 -2.77 10.82
C PRO A 95 -6.49 -3.64 10.47
N GLY A 96 -5.73 -3.28 9.44
CA GLY A 96 -4.53 -4.00 9.01
C GLY A 96 -3.38 -3.84 10.01
N LEU A 97 -3.16 -2.62 10.51
CA LEU A 97 -2.19 -2.36 11.57
C LEU A 97 -2.57 -3.08 12.87
N LEU A 98 -3.85 -3.11 13.23
CA LEU A 98 -4.31 -3.90 14.37
C LEU A 98 -3.98 -5.38 14.20
N ALA A 99 -4.30 -5.96 13.04
CA ALA A 99 -4.03 -7.37 12.76
C ALA A 99 -2.53 -7.68 12.83
N LEU A 100 -1.68 -6.80 12.31
CA LEU A 100 -0.24 -6.90 12.44
C LEU A 100 0.19 -6.88 13.91
N MET A 101 -0.22 -5.86 14.68
CA MET A 101 0.14 -5.76 16.11
C MET A 101 -0.27 -7.00 16.90
N LYS A 102 -1.49 -7.52 16.65
CA LYS A 102 -1.97 -8.77 17.25
C LYS A 102 -1.12 -9.98 16.86
N THR A 103 -0.63 -10.04 15.63
CA THR A 103 0.25 -11.12 15.18
C THR A 103 1.64 -11.00 15.83
N SER A 104 2.17 -9.79 15.95
CA SER A 104 3.48 -9.52 16.53
C SER A 104 3.61 -9.90 18.00
N VAL A 105 2.50 -10.12 18.73
CA VAL A 105 2.58 -10.64 20.12
C VAL A 105 2.94 -12.13 20.16
N THR A 106 2.73 -12.89 19.08
CA THR A 106 2.96 -14.34 19.04
C THR A 106 4.03 -14.76 18.04
N THR A 107 4.06 -14.16 16.84
CA THR A 107 4.99 -14.55 15.77
C THR A 107 5.49 -13.36 14.95
N ARG A 108 6.48 -13.60 14.08
CA ARG A 108 6.95 -12.64 13.06
C ARG A 108 5.95 -12.59 11.90
N SER A 109 5.84 -11.44 11.24
CA SER A 109 5.15 -11.31 9.95
C SER A 109 6.16 -11.09 8.83
N ALA A 110 5.97 -11.72 7.68
CA ALA A 110 6.74 -11.39 6.49
C ALA A 110 6.39 -9.97 6.03
N THR A 111 7.39 -9.20 5.61
CA THR A 111 7.24 -7.86 5.04
C THR A 111 7.93 -7.83 3.66
N ALA A 112 7.62 -6.81 2.87
CA ALA A 112 8.27 -6.54 1.60
C ALA A 112 9.09 -5.24 1.69
N SER A 113 9.98 -5.01 0.73
CA SER A 113 10.76 -3.76 0.64
C SER A 113 9.88 -2.53 0.49
N SER A 114 8.70 -2.66 -0.14
CA SER A 114 7.73 -1.61 -0.40
C SER A 114 6.30 -2.16 -0.44
N ASP A 115 5.29 -1.28 -0.32
CA ASP A 115 3.89 -1.63 -0.50
C ASP A 115 3.50 -1.48 -1.98
N PRO A 116 3.08 -2.56 -2.68
CA PRO A 116 2.78 -2.47 -4.11
C PRO A 116 1.52 -1.63 -4.38
N PRO A 117 1.44 -0.97 -5.55
CA PRO A 117 0.25 -0.26 -5.97
C PRO A 117 -0.96 -1.20 -6.01
N THR A 118 -2.16 -0.65 -5.76
CA THR A 118 -3.42 -1.40 -5.85
C THR A 118 -4.45 -0.63 -6.68
N GLN A 119 -5.35 -1.37 -7.32
CA GLN A 119 -6.49 -0.82 -8.07
C GLN A 119 -7.81 -1.30 -7.46
N ALA A 120 -8.89 -0.55 -7.62
CA ALA A 120 -10.22 -0.94 -7.20
C ALA A 120 -11.18 -1.04 -8.40
N ALA A 121 -12.31 -1.72 -8.21
CA ALA A 121 -13.34 -1.81 -9.23
C ALA A 121 -13.93 -0.43 -9.56
N ALA A 122 -14.31 -0.25 -10.82
CA ALA A 122 -14.87 0.99 -11.35
C ALA A 122 -15.97 0.72 -12.37
N THR A 123 -16.91 1.66 -12.48
CA THR A 123 -17.90 1.72 -13.56
C THR A 123 -17.92 3.14 -14.09
N GLY A 124 -17.98 3.29 -15.40
CA GLY A 124 -18.00 4.58 -16.07
C GLY A 124 -18.44 4.46 -17.51
N THR A 125 -18.09 5.45 -18.32
CA THR A 125 -18.44 5.49 -19.74
C THR A 125 -17.19 5.54 -20.59
N THR A 126 -17.30 5.23 -21.88
CA THR A 126 -16.19 5.38 -22.84
C THR A 126 -15.70 6.83 -22.95
N ALA A 127 -16.52 7.81 -22.59
CA ALA A 127 -16.13 9.22 -22.54
C ALA A 127 -15.39 9.61 -21.24
N SER A 128 -15.59 8.85 -20.16
CA SER A 128 -15.01 9.14 -18.84
C SER A 128 -14.97 7.87 -18.00
N PHE A 129 -13.83 7.18 -18.04
CA PHE A 129 -13.56 5.99 -17.22
C PHE A 129 -12.24 6.14 -16.48
N THR A 130 -12.33 6.21 -15.16
CA THR A 130 -11.17 6.29 -14.26
C THR A 130 -11.11 5.08 -13.35
N ILE A 131 -9.92 4.52 -13.19
CA ILE A 131 -9.63 3.40 -12.29
C ILE A 131 -9.06 3.98 -11.00
N PRO A 132 -9.76 3.87 -9.85
CA PRO A 132 -9.19 4.24 -8.56
C PRO A 132 -7.92 3.42 -8.31
N THR A 133 -6.81 4.11 -8.12
CA THR A 133 -5.47 3.52 -8.02
C THR A 133 -4.72 4.11 -6.84
N GLN A 134 -4.39 3.28 -5.85
CA GLN A 134 -3.48 3.64 -4.78
C GLN A 134 -2.06 3.37 -5.26
N PHE A 135 -1.34 4.41 -5.68
CA PHE A 135 0.00 4.27 -6.25
C PHE A 135 1.07 3.91 -5.22
N ARG A 136 0.87 4.30 -3.95
CA ARG A 136 1.78 3.99 -2.82
C ARG A 136 3.25 4.32 -3.08
N GLY A 137 3.49 5.45 -3.78
CA GLY A 137 4.83 5.93 -4.12
C GLY A 137 5.43 5.29 -5.38
N ASP A 138 4.74 4.33 -6.00
CA ASP A 138 5.13 3.76 -7.29
C ASP A 138 4.64 4.62 -8.45
N GLN A 139 5.23 4.40 -9.63
CA GLN A 139 4.90 5.12 -10.85
C GLN A 139 4.51 4.14 -11.95
N LEU A 140 3.45 4.46 -12.69
CA LEU A 140 3.02 3.65 -13.82
C LEU A 140 4.06 3.78 -14.96
N ALA A 141 4.55 2.65 -15.44
CA ALA A 141 5.50 2.58 -16.54
C ALA A 141 4.78 2.42 -17.89
N THR A 142 3.84 1.48 -17.98
CA THR A 142 3.04 1.27 -19.21
C THR A 142 1.78 0.44 -18.91
N MET A 143 0.91 0.28 -19.92
CA MET A 143 -0.28 -0.54 -19.88
C MET A 143 -0.35 -1.41 -21.12
N GLU A 144 -0.62 -2.71 -20.93
CA GLU A 144 -1.03 -3.59 -22.01
C GLU A 144 -2.55 -3.73 -22.08
N ALA A 145 -3.08 -4.02 -23.27
CA ALA A 145 -4.49 -4.34 -23.49
C ALA A 145 -4.65 -5.52 -24.47
N ARG A 146 -5.40 -6.54 -24.05
CA ARG A 146 -5.59 -7.79 -24.80
C ARG A 146 -7.06 -8.22 -24.83
N TYR A 147 -7.53 -8.74 -25.95
CA TYR A 147 -8.77 -9.49 -26.03
C TYR A 147 -8.59 -10.91 -25.48
N ALA A 148 -9.69 -11.66 -25.34
CA ALA A 148 -9.69 -13.01 -24.78
C ALA A 148 -8.86 -14.02 -25.59
N ASP A 149 -8.71 -13.80 -26.89
CA ASP A 149 -7.88 -14.61 -27.79
C ASP A 149 -6.38 -14.25 -27.73
N GLY A 150 -6.01 -13.26 -26.91
CA GLY A 150 -4.63 -12.78 -26.74
C GLY A 150 -4.21 -11.69 -27.73
N SER A 151 -5.04 -11.37 -28.73
CA SER A 151 -4.79 -10.29 -29.68
C SER A 151 -4.83 -8.91 -29.00
N ALA A 152 -4.17 -7.92 -29.59
CA ALA A 152 -4.10 -6.58 -29.02
C ALA A 152 -5.46 -5.85 -29.10
N ALA A 153 -5.87 -5.26 -27.98
CA ALA A 153 -7.05 -4.40 -27.92
C ALA A 153 -6.66 -2.91 -28.01
N GLY A 154 -7.55 -2.09 -28.58
CA GLY A 154 -7.37 -0.65 -28.71
C GLY A 154 -6.38 -0.21 -29.80
N PRO A 155 -6.02 1.08 -29.80
CA PRO A 155 -5.16 1.69 -30.82
C PRO A 155 -3.81 0.98 -30.96
N ALA A 156 -3.24 1.02 -32.17
CA ALA A 156 -2.00 0.31 -32.52
C ALA A 156 -2.13 -1.23 -32.29
N ASN A 157 -3.02 -1.88 -33.05
CA ASN A 157 -3.35 -3.30 -32.93
C ASN A 157 -2.21 -4.29 -33.26
N TRP A 158 -1.03 -3.81 -33.66
CA TRP A 158 0.18 -4.62 -33.85
C TRP A 158 0.96 -4.84 -32.54
N THR A 159 0.62 -4.13 -31.46
CA THR A 159 1.23 -4.29 -30.12
C THR A 159 0.18 -4.28 -29.01
N THR A 160 0.43 -5.02 -27.94
CA THR A 160 -0.43 -4.99 -26.74
C THR A 160 -0.14 -3.79 -25.86
N TYR A 161 1.03 -3.17 -25.96
CA TYR A 161 1.38 -1.96 -25.20
C TYR A 161 0.69 -0.74 -25.79
N LYS A 162 -0.08 -0.04 -24.95
CA LYS A 162 -0.83 1.15 -25.36
C LYS A 162 0.01 2.41 -25.17
N GLU A 163 -0.35 3.46 -25.90
CA GLU A 163 0.41 4.70 -25.88
C GLU A 163 0.09 5.50 -24.61
N PHE A 164 1.14 5.77 -23.83
CA PHE A 164 1.07 6.58 -22.61
C PHE A 164 0.66 8.02 -22.98
N TRP A 165 -0.21 8.63 -22.18
CA TRP A 165 -0.85 9.94 -22.41
C TRP A 165 -1.84 10.00 -23.57
N SER A 166 -1.75 9.16 -24.59
CA SER A 166 -2.72 9.15 -25.69
C SER A 166 -3.89 8.20 -25.44
N ASN A 167 -3.66 7.09 -24.74
CA ASN A 167 -4.70 6.08 -24.48
C ASN A 167 -5.04 5.94 -22.98
N PHE A 168 -4.07 6.22 -22.11
CA PHE A 168 -4.25 6.21 -20.67
C PHE A 168 -3.30 7.20 -20.01
N GLN A 169 -3.64 7.67 -18.81
CA GLN A 169 -2.74 8.51 -18.01
C GLN A 169 -2.99 8.33 -16.51
N PRO A 170 -1.93 8.24 -15.67
CA PRO A 170 -2.08 8.32 -14.22
C PRO A 170 -2.30 9.78 -13.78
N ASP A 171 -3.20 9.96 -12.83
CA ASP A 171 -3.32 11.16 -12.00
C ASP A 171 -2.96 10.77 -10.57
N TYR A 172 -1.70 11.02 -10.21
CA TYR A 172 -1.15 10.70 -8.90
C TYR A 172 -1.76 11.55 -7.78
N ALA A 173 -2.23 12.76 -8.08
CA ALA A 173 -2.85 13.63 -7.08
C ALA A 173 -4.27 13.15 -6.77
N ALA A 174 -5.01 12.72 -7.79
CA ALA A 174 -6.36 12.17 -7.64
C ALA A 174 -6.38 10.68 -7.27
N ASN A 175 -5.22 9.99 -7.26
CA ASN A 175 -5.13 8.54 -7.10
C ASN A 175 -6.02 7.78 -8.10
N THR A 176 -5.89 8.13 -9.38
CA THR A 176 -6.63 7.46 -10.46
C THR A 176 -5.75 7.19 -11.67
N ILE A 177 -6.16 6.25 -12.52
CA ILE A 177 -5.69 6.12 -13.89
C ILE A 177 -6.88 6.36 -14.81
N LEU A 178 -6.80 7.37 -15.67
CA LEU A 178 -7.79 7.65 -16.70
C LEU A 178 -7.52 6.75 -17.91
N LEU A 179 -8.54 6.03 -18.38
CA LEU A 179 -8.56 5.45 -19.71
C LEU A 179 -9.30 6.40 -20.64
N LYS A 180 -8.63 6.82 -21.70
CA LYS A 180 -9.12 7.92 -22.53
C LYS A 180 -10.15 7.46 -23.57
N PRO A 181 -11.02 8.36 -24.06
CA PRO A 181 -11.96 8.03 -25.12
C PRO A 181 -11.29 7.46 -26.38
N GLU A 182 -10.10 7.93 -26.72
CA GLU A 182 -9.31 7.47 -27.86
C GLU A 182 -8.96 5.97 -27.74
N PHE A 183 -8.72 5.48 -26.52
CA PHE A 183 -8.56 4.04 -26.29
C PHE A 183 -9.85 3.29 -26.61
N PHE A 184 -10.98 3.74 -26.09
CA PHE A 184 -12.26 3.05 -26.26
C PHE A 184 -12.85 3.13 -27.66
N ALA A 185 -12.46 4.14 -28.45
CA ALA A 185 -12.87 4.29 -29.84
C ALA A 185 -12.42 3.11 -30.72
N GLU A 186 -11.32 2.44 -30.34
CA GLU A 186 -10.75 1.29 -31.05
C GLU A 186 -10.84 -0.03 -30.24
N VAL A 187 -11.69 -0.05 -29.20
CA VAL A 187 -11.96 -1.25 -28.42
C VAL A 187 -13.37 -1.78 -28.74
N ASN A 188 -13.43 -3.04 -29.15
CA ASN A 188 -14.68 -3.76 -29.39
C ASN A 188 -15.46 -3.94 -28.08
N ASP A 189 -16.77 -4.10 -28.21
CA ASP A 189 -17.59 -4.54 -27.07
C ASP A 189 -17.17 -5.95 -26.64
N GLY A 190 -17.23 -6.19 -25.34
CA GLY A 190 -16.82 -7.44 -24.71
C GLY A 190 -15.68 -7.28 -23.69
N PRO A 191 -15.12 -8.42 -23.24
CA PRO A 191 -14.07 -8.43 -22.22
C PRO A 191 -12.70 -8.03 -22.80
N VAL A 192 -11.98 -7.21 -22.05
CA VAL A 192 -10.58 -6.83 -22.31
C VAL A 192 -9.77 -7.05 -21.04
N THR A 193 -8.56 -7.58 -21.19
CA THR A 193 -7.61 -7.73 -20.09
C THR A 193 -6.56 -6.65 -20.21
N LEU A 194 -6.41 -5.85 -19.17
CA LEU A 194 -5.32 -4.90 -19.03
C LEU A 194 -4.25 -5.45 -18.09
N THR A 195 -3.00 -5.12 -18.39
CA THR A 195 -1.88 -5.32 -17.47
C THR A 195 -1.17 -4.00 -17.27
N PHE A 196 -1.25 -3.45 -16.06
CA PHE A 196 -0.53 -2.24 -15.68
C PHE A 196 0.84 -2.61 -15.14
N HIS A 197 1.89 -2.09 -15.76
CA HIS A 197 3.28 -2.29 -15.38
C HIS A 197 3.77 -1.07 -14.63
N PHE A 198 4.33 -1.26 -13.44
CA PHE A 198 4.88 -0.18 -12.62
C PHE A 198 6.41 -0.25 -12.59
N TRP A 199 7.05 0.89 -12.33
CA TRP A 199 8.51 1.00 -12.30
C TRP A 199 9.16 0.18 -11.18
N SER A 200 8.44 -0.15 -10.11
CA SER A 200 8.91 -1.12 -9.10
C SER A 200 9.07 -2.55 -9.63
N GLY A 201 8.54 -2.84 -10.83
CA GLY A 201 8.37 -4.20 -11.36
C GLY A 201 7.03 -4.84 -11.00
N THR A 202 6.20 -4.18 -10.17
CA THR A 202 4.84 -4.63 -9.89
C THR A 202 4.00 -4.65 -11.17
N GLN A 203 3.19 -5.69 -11.33
CA GLN A 203 2.19 -5.78 -12.39
C GLN A 203 0.80 -6.01 -11.79
N ILE A 204 -0.20 -5.27 -12.27
CA ILE A 204 -1.59 -5.44 -11.87
C ILE A 204 -2.41 -5.86 -13.09
N THR A 205 -3.10 -7.00 -12.99
CA THR A 205 -4.08 -7.42 -13.99
C THR A 205 -5.44 -6.83 -13.67
N TYR A 206 -6.09 -6.22 -14.67
CA TYR A 206 -7.38 -5.57 -14.52
C TYR A 206 -8.31 -6.01 -15.66
N ARG A 207 -9.50 -6.51 -15.32
CA ARG A 207 -10.50 -6.98 -16.29
C ARG A 207 -11.47 -5.85 -16.58
N LEU A 208 -11.61 -5.51 -17.84
CA LEU A 208 -12.57 -4.56 -18.38
C LEU A 208 -13.68 -5.31 -19.11
N THR A 209 -14.90 -4.78 -19.07
CA THR A 209 -15.98 -5.14 -19.99
C THR A 209 -16.57 -3.86 -20.58
N LYS A 210 -16.50 -3.74 -21.91
CA LYS A 210 -17.13 -2.65 -22.65
C LYS A 210 -18.45 -3.12 -23.25
N SER A 211 -19.49 -2.30 -23.14
CA SER A 211 -20.81 -2.54 -23.74
C SER A 211 -21.37 -1.21 -24.24
N GLY A 212 -21.24 -0.95 -25.54
CA GLY A 212 -21.54 0.34 -26.15
C GLY A 212 -20.75 1.47 -25.47
N GLY A 213 -21.48 2.42 -24.90
CA GLY A 213 -20.91 3.56 -24.16
C GLY A 213 -20.56 3.26 -22.70
N THR A 214 -20.88 2.08 -22.18
CA THR A 214 -20.69 1.72 -20.76
C THR A 214 -19.46 0.85 -20.58
N VAL A 215 -18.73 1.06 -19.49
CA VAL A 215 -17.52 0.33 -19.15
C VAL A 215 -17.54 -0.06 -17.67
N THR A 216 -17.30 -1.33 -17.37
CA THR A 216 -17.06 -1.83 -16.02
C THR A 216 -15.67 -2.44 -15.94
N GLY A 217 -15.03 -2.36 -14.77
CA GLY A 217 -13.79 -3.09 -14.55
C GLY A 217 -13.49 -3.40 -13.10
N ALA A 218 -12.63 -4.39 -12.90
CA ALA A 218 -12.20 -4.86 -11.59
C ALA A 218 -10.82 -5.53 -11.69
N VAL A 219 -10.13 -5.64 -10.55
CA VAL A 219 -8.88 -6.41 -10.46
C VAL A 219 -9.16 -7.88 -10.79
N GLY A 220 -8.28 -8.48 -11.60
CA GLY A 220 -8.44 -9.83 -12.16
C GLY A 220 -7.56 -10.88 -11.52
#